data_AF-A0A0D1Z0Z6-F1
#
_entry.id   AF-A0A0D1Z0Z6-F1
#
_cell.length_a   1.000
_cell.length_b   1.000
_cell.length_c   1.000
_cell.angle_alpha   90.00
_cell.angle_beta   90.00
_cell.angle_gamma   90.00
#
_symmetry.space_group_name_H-M   'P 1'
#
loop_
_entity.id
_entity.type
_entity.pdbx_description
1 polymer ?
#
loop_
_entity_poly.entity_id
_entity_poly.type
_entity_poly.pdbx_seq_one_letter_code
_entity_poly.pdbx_strand_id
1 'polypeptide(L)'
;MALAPHSPAPSPVKSQPVFTITPVQTSAHLDTIRSLFTRYATALGIDLTFQGFQTELDSLPGAYSPPTGSLLLAQHSLSGEAIGCVGLRPLKPSSSPSHPSPTGSVAEMKRLYVSPDGRGLGLGRALAEAIVSAAEQLGYTEIRLDTLPDMHAARHLYTDMGFVQIDRYYDTPLLDTVFLALKLPRPVVKSNGDISPKDE
;
A
#
# COMPACT_ATOMS: atom_id res chain seq x y z
N MET A 1 4.99 -51.59 41.54
CA MET A 1 5.05 -50.11 41.61
C MET A 1 4.80 -49.59 40.21
N ALA A 2 3.68 -48.90 39.99
CA ALA A 2 3.28 -48.39 38.68
C ALA A 2 3.99 -47.06 38.37
N LEU A 3 4.58 -46.95 37.19
CA LEU A 3 5.10 -45.71 36.61
C LEU A 3 3.92 -44.79 36.24
N ALA A 4 3.89 -43.59 36.81
CA ALA A 4 2.94 -42.56 36.40
C ALA A 4 3.32 -42.01 35.00
N PRO A 5 2.36 -41.76 34.10
CA PRO A 5 2.65 -41.13 32.82
C PRO A 5 2.93 -39.63 33.00
N HIS A 6 4.06 -39.18 32.47
CA HIS A 6 4.39 -37.77 32.33
C HIS A 6 3.40 -37.09 31.36
N SER A 7 2.77 -35.99 31.77
CA SER A 7 2.05 -35.12 30.84
C SER A 7 3.05 -34.40 29.92
N PRO A 8 2.79 -34.28 28.61
CA PRO A 8 3.66 -33.50 27.73
C PRO A 8 3.56 -32.01 28.08
N ALA A 9 4.70 -31.33 28.09
CA ALA A 9 4.79 -29.88 28.29
C ALA A 9 3.98 -29.13 27.22
N PRO A 10 3.34 -27.99 27.54
CA PRO A 10 2.63 -27.19 26.54
C PRO A 10 3.62 -26.62 25.51
N SER A 11 3.32 -26.83 24.23
CA SER A 11 4.04 -26.23 23.10
C SER A 11 4.10 -24.71 23.22
N PRO A 12 5.18 -24.05 22.75
CA PRO A 12 5.26 -22.59 22.79
C PRO A 12 4.14 -21.98 21.93
N VAL A 13 3.26 -21.21 22.57
CA VAL A 13 2.22 -20.44 21.90
C VAL A 13 2.92 -19.41 21.01
N LYS A 14 2.83 -19.57 19.67
CA LYS A 14 3.28 -18.54 18.72
C LYS A 14 2.53 -17.25 19.06
N SER A 15 3.26 -16.21 19.44
CA SER A 15 2.70 -14.88 19.72
C SER A 15 1.86 -14.44 18.52
N GLN A 16 0.55 -14.22 18.73
CA GLN A 16 -0.31 -13.76 17.66
C GLN A 16 0.14 -12.37 17.18
N PRO A 17 0.10 -12.10 15.87
CA PRO A 17 0.43 -10.77 15.37
C PRO A 17 -0.55 -9.74 15.94
N VAL A 18 -0.04 -8.58 16.37
CA VAL A 18 -0.83 -7.50 17.00
C VAL A 18 -1.88 -6.93 16.03
N PHE A 19 -1.62 -7.04 14.73
CA PHE A 19 -2.53 -6.58 13.68
C PHE A 19 -2.56 -7.56 12.50
N THR A 20 -3.60 -7.44 11.68
CA THR A 20 -3.77 -8.16 10.42
C THR A 20 -4.00 -7.16 9.29
N ILE A 21 -3.39 -7.40 8.12
CA ILE A 21 -3.59 -6.59 6.91
C ILE A 21 -4.37 -7.44 5.90
N THR A 22 -5.50 -6.92 5.43
CA THR A 22 -6.37 -7.62 4.49
C THR A 22 -6.77 -6.72 3.32
N PRO A 23 -7.02 -7.29 2.13
CA PRO A 23 -7.64 -6.55 1.03
C PRO A 23 -9.06 -6.10 1.40
N VAL A 24 -9.44 -4.92 0.93
CA VAL A 24 -10.81 -4.41 1.04
C VAL A 24 -11.72 -5.15 0.05
N GLN A 25 -12.73 -5.83 0.58
CA GLN A 25 -13.64 -6.69 -0.20
C GLN A 25 -15.13 -6.38 0.02
N THR A 26 -15.48 -5.70 1.11
CA THR A 26 -16.86 -5.46 1.53
C THR A 26 -17.19 -3.97 1.57
N SER A 27 -18.47 -3.62 1.49
CA SER A 27 -18.94 -2.25 1.69
C SER A 27 -18.57 -1.70 3.07
N ALA A 28 -18.64 -2.54 4.12
CA ALA A 28 -18.23 -2.15 5.48
C ALA A 28 -16.73 -1.78 5.55
N HIS A 29 -15.87 -2.48 4.81
CA HIS A 29 -14.46 -2.08 4.71
C HIS A 29 -14.31 -0.74 3.99
N LEU A 30 -15.12 -0.45 2.96
CA LEU A 30 -15.07 0.83 2.25
C LEU A 30 -15.49 2.00 3.14
N ASP A 31 -16.53 1.84 3.97
CA ASP A 31 -16.93 2.86 4.94
C ASP A 31 -15.84 3.13 5.98
N THR A 32 -15.14 2.07 6.38
CA THR A 32 -13.98 2.14 7.27
C THR A 32 -12.81 2.89 6.61
N ILE A 33 -12.50 2.58 5.34
CA ILE A 33 -11.46 3.29 4.57
C ILE A 33 -11.82 4.77 4.41
N ARG A 34 -13.08 5.08 4.11
CA ARG A 34 -13.56 6.47 4.00
C ARG A 34 -13.29 7.22 5.29
N SER A 35 -13.58 6.59 6.43
CA SER A 35 -13.31 7.15 7.76
C SER A 35 -11.81 7.36 8.02
N LEU A 36 -10.97 6.37 7.68
CA LEU A 36 -9.51 6.47 7.83
C LEU A 36 -8.90 7.55 6.93
N PHE A 37 -9.36 7.66 5.69
CA PHE A 37 -8.91 8.70 4.76
C PHE A 37 -9.29 10.07 5.31
N THR A 38 -10.51 10.28 5.80
CA THR A 38 -10.89 11.55 6.45
C THR A 38 -9.98 11.86 7.64
N ARG A 39 -9.66 10.87 8.48
CA ARG A 39 -8.73 11.06 9.62
C ARG A 39 -7.31 11.42 9.18
N TYR A 40 -6.77 10.75 8.16
CA TYR A 40 -5.48 11.09 7.55
C TYR A 40 -5.44 12.55 7.12
N ALA A 41 -6.50 12.97 6.48
CA ALA A 41 -6.63 14.23 5.83
C ALA A 41 -6.75 15.38 6.85
N THR A 42 -7.51 15.17 7.93
CA THR A 42 -7.50 16.04 9.12
C THR A 42 -6.12 16.08 9.80
N ALA A 43 -5.45 14.93 9.95
CA ALA A 43 -4.16 14.85 10.62
C ALA A 43 -3.03 15.62 9.91
N LEU A 44 -3.13 15.79 8.59
CA LEU A 44 -2.17 16.58 7.81
C LEU A 44 -2.47 18.08 7.79
N GLY A 45 -3.62 18.52 8.34
CA GLY A 45 -4.02 19.93 8.31
C GLY A 45 -4.19 20.51 6.90
N ILE A 46 -4.29 19.65 5.88
CA ILE A 46 -4.49 20.05 4.49
C ILE A 46 -5.96 20.44 4.34
N ASP A 47 -6.24 21.59 3.73
CA ASP A 47 -7.61 21.94 3.33
C ASP A 47 -8.03 21.04 2.14
N LEU A 48 -8.82 20.02 2.46
CA LEU A 48 -9.17 18.90 1.58
C LEU A 48 -10.16 19.26 0.47
N THR A 49 -10.61 20.51 0.46
CA THR A 49 -11.44 21.06 -0.61
C THR A 49 -10.64 21.22 -1.91
N PHE A 50 -9.30 21.19 -1.88
CA PHE A 50 -8.46 21.66 -2.99
C PHE A 50 -7.91 20.61 -3.96
N GLN A 51 -8.16 19.30 -3.78
CA GLN A 51 -7.50 18.25 -4.59
C GLN A 51 -8.41 17.08 -5.00
N GLY A 52 -9.70 17.31 -5.22
CA GLY A 52 -10.61 16.24 -5.63
C GLY A 52 -10.67 15.08 -4.62
N PHE A 53 -10.26 15.32 -3.37
CA PHE A 53 -10.24 14.32 -2.31
C PHE A 53 -11.65 13.88 -1.94
N GLN A 54 -12.60 14.83 -1.89
CA GLN A 54 -14.00 14.51 -1.71
C GLN A 54 -14.51 13.61 -2.85
N THR A 55 -14.20 13.94 -4.09
CA THR A 55 -14.52 13.10 -5.26
C THR A 55 -13.87 11.71 -5.17
N GLU A 56 -12.62 11.64 -4.72
CA GLU A 56 -11.92 10.38 -4.48
C GLU A 56 -12.63 9.53 -3.43
N LEU A 57 -12.99 10.12 -2.27
CA LEU A 57 -13.78 9.46 -1.22
C LEU A 57 -15.12 8.95 -1.76
N ASP A 58 -15.84 9.78 -2.50
CA ASP A 58 -17.16 9.44 -3.04
C ASP A 58 -17.09 8.34 -4.10
N SER A 59 -15.97 8.25 -4.81
CA SER A 59 -15.74 7.22 -5.82
C SER A 59 -15.20 5.89 -5.29
N LEU A 60 -14.89 5.75 -3.99
CA LEU A 60 -14.29 4.54 -3.42
C LEU A 60 -15.11 3.27 -3.75
N PRO A 61 -14.47 2.14 -4.15
CA PRO A 61 -13.01 1.95 -4.26
C PRO A 61 -12.38 2.58 -5.50
N GLY A 62 -13.18 2.95 -6.52
CA GLY A 62 -12.76 3.79 -7.65
C GLY A 62 -11.48 3.29 -8.34
N ALA A 63 -10.49 4.17 -8.46
CA ALA A 63 -9.18 3.86 -9.05
C ALA A 63 -8.37 2.82 -8.25
N TYR A 64 -8.77 2.52 -7.01
CA TYR A 64 -8.14 1.50 -6.17
C TYR A 64 -8.80 0.11 -6.30
N SER A 65 -9.81 -0.03 -7.17
CA SER A 65 -10.48 -1.31 -7.37
C SER A 65 -9.63 -2.31 -8.18
N PRO A 66 -9.71 -3.61 -7.86
CA PRO A 66 -9.20 -4.65 -8.76
C PRO A 66 -9.84 -4.55 -10.16
N PRO A 67 -9.14 -4.97 -11.23
CA PRO A 67 -7.88 -5.72 -11.23
C PRO A 67 -6.63 -4.83 -11.33
N THR A 68 -6.74 -3.50 -11.27
CA THR A 68 -5.60 -2.59 -11.50
C THR A 68 -5.18 -1.82 -10.24
N GLY A 69 -6.07 -1.68 -9.27
CA GLY A 69 -5.76 -1.08 -7.97
C GLY A 69 -5.86 -2.08 -6.83
N SER A 70 -5.47 -1.63 -5.65
CA SER A 70 -5.64 -2.36 -4.39
C SER A 70 -5.88 -1.39 -3.24
N LEU A 71 -6.77 -1.75 -2.32
CA LEU A 71 -6.90 -1.11 -1.00
C LEU A 71 -6.61 -2.16 0.06
N LEU A 72 -5.73 -1.82 0.98
CA LEU A 72 -5.42 -2.65 2.14
C LEU A 72 -5.90 -1.95 3.40
N LEU A 73 -6.53 -2.74 4.27
CA LEU A 73 -7.00 -2.35 5.59
C LEU A 73 -6.18 -3.09 6.64
N ALA A 74 -5.66 -2.37 7.63
CA ALA A 74 -5.05 -2.94 8.81
C ALA A 74 -6.03 -2.88 9.98
N GLN A 75 -6.25 -4.01 10.62
CA GLN A 75 -7.08 -4.14 11.81
C GLN A 75 -6.27 -4.70 12.97
N HIS A 76 -6.53 -4.18 14.17
CA HIS A 76 -5.96 -4.73 15.39
C HIS A 76 -6.55 -6.13 15.65
N SER A 77 -5.70 -7.13 15.90
CA SER A 77 -6.11 -8.54 15.90
C SER A 77 -7.06 -8.91 17.02
N LEU A 78 -7.02 -8.19 18.16
CA LEU A 78 -7.88 -8.48 19.31
C LEU A 78 -9.21 -7.73 19.28
N SER A 79 -9.20 -6.47 18.84
CA SER A 79 -10.40 -5.62 18.86
C SER A 79 -11.14 -5.58 17.52
N GLY A 80 -10.49 -5.98 16.43
CA GLY A 80 -11.00 -5.80 15.06
C GLY A 80 -11.03 -4.34 14.59
N GLU A 81 -10.54 -3.41 15.40
CA GLU A 81 -10.56 -1.98 15.08
C GLU A 81 -9.60 -1.68 13.92
N ALA A 82 -10.04 -0.81 13.01
CA ALA A 82 -9.23 -0.34 11.91
C ALA A 82 -8.18 0.67 12.37
N ILE A 83 -6.92 0.29 12.26
CA ILE A 83 -5.77 1.05 12.76
C ILE A 83 -4.83 1.55 11.65
N GLY A 84 -5.12 1.22 10.40
CA GLY A 84 -4.38 1.77 9.27
C GLY A 84 -4.92 1.35 7.92
N CYS A 85 -4.45 2.01 6.86
CA CYS A 85 -4.77 1.67 5.49
C CYS A 85 -3.70 2.16 4.53
N VAL A 86 -3.73 1.64 3.30
CA VAL A 86 -2.96 2.14 2.16
C VAL A 86 -3.66 1.77 0.86
N GLY A 87 -3.53 2.64 -0.15
CA GLY A 87 -4.09 2.42 -1.48
C GLY A 87 -3.03 2.38 -2.56
N LEU A 88 -3.33 1.61 -3.61
CA LEU A 88 -2.57 1.52 -4.85
C LEU A 88 -3.51 1.76 -6.03
N ARG A 89 -3.12 2.62 -6.95
CA ARG A 89 -3.86 2.87 -8.19
C ARG A 89 -2.92 2.93 -9.40
N PRO A 90 -3.39 2.64 -10.62
CA PRO A 90 -2.60 2.86 -11.82
C PRO A 90 -2.25 4.35 -11.96
N LEU A 91 -0.99 4.65 -12.29
CA LEU A 91 -0.59 6.00 -12.65
C LEU A 91 -0.98 6.25 -14.11
N LYS A 92 -1.88 7.21 -14.34
CA LYS A 92 -2.36 7.53 -15.69
C LYS A 92 -1.27 8.22 -16.51
N PRO A 93 -1.24 8.01 -17.84
CA PRO A 93 -0.37 8.76 -18.73
C PRO A 93 -0.60 10.27 -18.58
N SER A 94 0.49 11.03 -18.47
CA SER A 94 0.51 12.49 -18.50
C SER A 94 0.85 12.96 -19.92
N SER A 95 0.04 13.86 -20.46
CA SER A 95 0.35 14.59 -21.70
C SER A 95 1.15 15.89 -21.44
N SER A 96 1.51 16.16 -20.18
CA SER A 96 2.24 17.37 -19.83
C SER A 96 3.69 17.31 -20.34
N PRO A 97 4.17 18.36 -21.03
CA PRO A 97 5.57 18.45 -21.43
C PRO A 97 6.52 18.60 -20.24
N SER A 98 6.04 19.10 -19.09
CA SER A 98 6.86 19.25 -17.89
C SER A 98 7.15 17.92 -17.20
N HIS A 99 6.23 16.94 -17.31
CA HIS A 99 6.32 15.63 -16.67
C HIS A 99 5.84 14.56 -17.64
N PRO A 100 6.76 13.96 -18.43
CA PRO A 100 6.39 13.01 -19.47
C PRO A 100 5.74 11.77 -18.86
N SER A 101 4.86 11.13 -19.63
CA SER A 101 4.26 9.86 -19.26
C SER A 101 5.32 8.83 -18.86
N PRO A 102 5.06 8.02 -17.82
CA PRO A 102 5.98 6.96 -17.44
C PRO A 102 6.15 5.95 -18.58
N THR A 103 7.39 5.47 -18.77
CA THR A 103 7.68 4.37 -19.69
C THR A 103 7.42 3.04 -18.98
N GLY A 104 6.25 2.44 -19.20
CA GLY A 104 5.88 1.13 -18.66
C GLY A 104 4.65 1.16 -17.74
N SER A 105 4.38 0.03 -17.08
CA SER A 105 3.28 -0.10 -16.12
C SER A 105 3.73 0.46 -14.78
N VAL A 106 3.18 1.60 -14.38
CA VAL A 106 3.52 2.29 -13.14
C VAL A 106 2.27 2.46 -12.28
N ALA A 107 2.40 2.13 -10.99
CA ALA A 107 1.37 2.37 -9.99
C ALA A 107 1.77 3.53 -9.08
N GLU A 108 0.77 4.12 -8.44
CA GLU A 108 0.93 5.13 -7.41
C GLU A 108 0.43 4.58 -6.08
N MET A 109 1.30 4.57 -5.07
CA MET A 109 0.91 4.31 -3.69
C MET A 109 0.41 5.62 -3.08
N LYS A 110 -0.79 5.60 -2.49
CA LYS A 110 -1.38 6.77 -1.83
C LYS A 110 -2.04 6.41 -0.51
N ARG A 111 -2.31 7.44 0.27
CA ARG A 111 -3.17 7.38 1.46
C ARG A 111 -2.68 6.34 2.48
N LEU A 112 -1.36 6.20 2.61
CA LEU A 112 -0.78 5.41 3.70
C LEU A 112 -1.04 6.15 5.01
N TYR A 113 -1.87 5.57 5.86
CA TYR A 113 -2.22 6.14 7.15
C TYR A 113 -2.16 5.08 8.24
N VAL A 114 -1.66 5.49 9.41
CA VAL A 114 -1.63 4.69 10.63
C VAL A 114 -2.25 5.54 11.74
N SER A 115 -3.30 5.01 12.36
CA SER A 115 -3.94 5.64 13.52
C SER A 115 -2.95 5.72 14.70
N PRO A 116 -3.18 6.60 15.69
CA PRO A 116 -2.35 6.64 16.89
C PRO A 116 -2.14 5.27 17.55
N ASP A 117 -3.19 4.44 17.62
CA ASP A 117 -3.15 3.10 18.23
C ASP A 117 -2.35 2.08 17.41
N GLY A 118 -2.09 2.37 16.13
CA GLY A 118 -1.22 1.56 15.26
C GLY A 118 0.25 1.98 15.25
N ARG A 119 0.62 3.11 15.89
CA ARG A 119 1.99 3.64 15.86
C ARG A 119 2.93 2.83 16.76
N GLY A 120 4.21 2.81 16.42
CA GLY A 120 5.23 2.04 17.17
C GLY A 120 5.16 0.53 16.98
N LEU A 121 4.15 -0.01 16.30
CA LEU A 121 3.97 -1.44 16.02
C LEU A 121 4.68 -1.91 14.74
N GLY A 122 5.38 -1.02 14.02
CA GLY A 122 5.91 -1.32 12.68
C GLY A 122 4.84 -1.37 11.57
N LEU A 123 3.60 -0.99 11.87
CA LEU A 123 2.47 -1.11 10.95
C LEU A 123 2.65 -0.31 9.64
N GLY A 124 3.25 0.88 9.70
CA GLY A 124 3.50 1.68 8.49
C GLY A 124 4.39 0.96 7.47
N ARG A 125 5.43 0.28 7.96
CA ARG A 125 6.32 -0.55 7.14
C ARG A 125 5.60 -1.76 6.58
N ALA A 126 4.84 -2.47 7.42
CA ALA A 126 4.07 -3.63 7.00
C ALA A 126 3.03 -3.29 5.92
N LEU A 127 2.33 -2.15 6.03
CA LEU A 127 1.41 -1.67 4.99
C LEU A 127 2.14 -1.32 3.68
N ALA A 128 3.26 -0.62 3.77
CA ALA A 128 4.07 -0.26 2.60
C ALA A 128 4.63 -1.50 1.89
N GLU A 129 5.15 -2.48 2.63
CA GLU A 129 5.62 -3.75 2.05
C GLU A 129 4.48 -4.56 1.43
N ALA A 130 3.32 -4.63 2.09
CA ALA A 130 2.16 -5.34 1.58
C ALA A 130 1.63 -4.73 0.27
N ILE A 131 1.61 -3.40 0.16
CA ILE A 131 1.14 -2.74 -1.06
C ILE A 131 2.16 -2.80 -2.20
N VAL A 132 3.47 -2.81 -1.87
CA VAL A 132 4.54 -3.10 -2.83
C VAL A 132 4.36 -4.51 -3.41
N SER A 133 4.15 -5.51 -2.55
CA SER A 133 3.90 -6.88 -3.01
C SER A 133 2.62 -6.99 -3.86
N ALA A 134 1.56 -6.26 -3.50
CA ALA A 134 0.36 -6.19 -4.33
C ALA A 134 0.66 -5.61 -5.72
N ALA A 135 1.47 -4.54 -5.82
CA ALA A 135 1.83 -3.95 -7.10
C ALA A 135 2.65 -4.92 -7.98
N GLU A 136 3.58 -5.67 -7.39
CA GLU A 136 4.34 -6.71 -8.09
C GLU A 136 3.42 -7.81 -8.64
N GLN A 137 2.47 -8.28 -7.83
CA GLN A 137 1.49 -9.29 -8.23
C GLN A 137 0.57 -8.80 -9.36
N LEU A 138 0.28 -7.50 -9.41
CA LEU A 138 -0.47 -6.86 -10.48
C LEU A 138 0.36 -6.59 -11.74
N GLY A 139 1.66 -6.91 -11.72
CA GLY A 139 2.56 -6.77 -12.87
C GLY A 139 3.07 -5.35 -13.10
N TYR A 140 2.99 -4.46 -12.11
CA TYR A 140 3.63 -3.16 -12.19
C TYR A 140 5.15 -3.29 -12.19
N THR A 141 5.82 -2.35 -12.87
CA THR A 141 7.29 -2.30 -12.99
C THR A 141 7.92 -1.22 -12.12
N GLU A 142 7.09 -0.31 -11.58
CA GLU A 142 7.50 0.77 -10.70
C GLU A 142 6.32 1.22 -9.85
N ILE A 143 6.61 1.63 -8.61
CA ILE A 143 5.67 2.36 -7.75
C ILE A 143 6.21 3.75 -7.54
N ARG A 144 5.34 4.75 -7.65
CA ARG A 144 5.61 6.13 -7.28
C ARG A 144 4.77 6.56 -6.10
N LEU A 145 5.24 7.56 -5.38
CA LEU A 145 4.50 8.25 -4.34
C LEU A 145 4.96 9.71 -4.24
N ASP A 146 4.15 10.50 -3.54
CA ASP A 146 4.49 11.83 -3.08
C ASP A 146 4.45 11.89 -1.55
N THR A 147 5.27 12.75 -0.96
CA THR A 147 5.29 12.98 0.49
C THR A 147 5.65 14.44 0.79
N LEU A 148 5.13 14.97 1.89
CA LEU A 148 5.40 16.34 2.30
C LEU A 148 6.73 16.45 3.08
N PRO A 149 7.41 17.61 3.05
CA PRO A 149 8.69 17.82 3.72
C PRO A 149 8.70 17.40 5.19
N ASP A 150 7.63 17.73 5.91
CA ASP A 150 7.47 17.54 7.36
C ASP A 150 7.13 16.09 7.74
N MET A 151 6.85 15.21 6.77
CA MET A 151 6.55 13.80 7.01
C MET A 151 7.84 12.97 7.19
N HIS A 152 8.71 13.38 8.11
CA HIS A 152 10.03 12.77 8.33
C HIS A 152 10.00 11.26 8.52
N ALA A 153 9.04 10.74 9.31
CA ALA A 153 8.90 9.31 9.55
C ALA A 153 8.55 8.53 8.26
N ALA A 154 7.71 9.10 7.39
CA ALA A 154 7.36 8.48 6.11
C ALA A 154 8.55 8.52 5.14
N ARG A 155 9.27 9.65 5.08
CA ARG A 155 10.48 9.80 4.24
C ARG A 155 11.57 8.80 4.63
N HIS A 156 11.82 8.63 5.93
CA HIS A 156 12.79 7.66 6.41
C HIS A 156 12.34 6.23 6.06
N LEU A 157 11.08 5.89 6.30
CA LEU A 157 10.51 4.59 5.91
C LEU A 157 10.71 4.30 4.42
N TYR A 158 10.36 5.23 3.53
CA TYR A 158 10.48 5.02 2.09
C TYR A 158 11.95 4.89 1.66
N THR A 159 12.84 5.71 2.22
CA THR A 159 14.28 5.62 1.95
C THR A 159 14.85 4.25 2.35
N ASP A 160 14.48 3.75 3.53
CA ASP A 160 14.89 2.43 4.03
C ASP A 160 14.34 1.27 3.18
N MET A 161 13.21 1.48 2.53
CA MET A 161 12.63 0.55 1.56
C MET A 161 13.26 0.64 0.16
N GLY A 162 14.22 1.53 -0.04
CA GLY A 162 14.91 1.70 -1.32
C GLY A 162 14.20 2.61 -2.33
N PHE A 163 13.19 3.37 -1.90
CA PHE A 163 12.64 4.43 -2.74
C PHE A 163 13.69 5.52 -2.96
N VAL A 164 13.80 5.99 -4.20
CA VAL A 164 14.70 7.07 -4.60
C VAL A 164 13.89 8.30 -5.00
N GLN A 165 14.45 9.48 -4.76
CA GLN A 165 13.82 10.72 -5.20
C GLN A 165 13.84 10.83 -6.73
N ILE A 166 12.72 11.25 -7.30
CA ILE A 166 12.54 11.48 -8.73
C ILE A 166 11.98 12.88 -8.97
N ASP A 167 11.96 13.28 -10.24
CA ASP A 167 11.21 14.47 -10.63
C ASP A 167 9.71 14.29 -10.35
N ARG A 168 9.10 15.45 -10.15
CA ARG A 168 7.66 15.69 -10.15
C ARG A 168 6.97 14.88 -11.26
N TYR A 169 5.80 14.27 -10.98
CA TYR A 169 5.03 13.54 -12.00
C TYR A 169 3.56 13.99 -12.12
N TYR A 170 3.16 14.98 -11.33
CA TYR A 170 1.94 15.76 -11.48
C TYR A 170 2.17 17.15 -10.89
N ASP A 171 1.38 18.13 -11.30
CA ASP A 171 1.46 19.47 -10.74
C ASP A 171 0.71 19.54 -9.41
N THR A 172 1.39 20.03 -8.38
CA THR A 172 0.87 20.21 -7.03
C THR A 172 1.13 21.65 -6.58
N PRO A 173 0.15 22.30 -5.93
CA PRO A 173 0.36 23.61 -5.33
C PRO A 173 1.19 23.55 -4.03
N LEU A 174 1.39 22.35 -3.47
CA LEU A 174 2.14 22.15 -2.24
C LEU A 174 3.63 22.26 -2.52
N LEU A 175 4.21 23.37 -2.09
CA LEU A 175 5.65 23.63 -2.19
C LEU A 175 6.45 22.51 -1.51
N ASP A 176 7.60 22.22 -2.10
CA ASP A 176 8.57 21.22 -1.60
C ASP A 176 8.02 19.79 -1.48
N THR A 177 6.90 19.47 -2.15
CA THR A 177 6.44 18.08 -2.29
C THR A 177 7.55 17.23 -2.88
N VAL A 178 7.91 16.16 -2.18
CA VAL A 178 8.96 15.23 -2.58
C VAL A 178 8.32 14.04 -3.29
N PHE A 179 8.82 13.72 -4.48
CA PHE A 179 8.36 12.60 -5.28
C PHE A 179 9.38 11.48 -5.21
N LEU A 180 8.92 10.27 -4.93
CA LEU A 180 9.77 9.09 -4.79
C LEU A 180 9.31 7.96 -5.71
N ALA A 181 10.25 7.11 -6.13
CA ALA A 181 9.95 5.91 -6.91
C ALA A 181 10.74 4.69 -6.41
N LEU A 182 10.11 3.52 -6.55
CA LEU A 182 10.73 2.22 -6.34
C LEU A 182 10.56 1.37 -7.61
N LYS A 183 11.67 0.90 -8.18
CA LYS A 183 11.63 -0.07 -9.28
C LYS A 183 11.25 -1.44 -8.72
N LEU A 184 10.30 -2.07 -9.38
CA LEU A 184 9.87 -3.43 -9.04
C LEU A 184 10.61 -4.46 -9.90
N PRO A 185 10.85 -5.68 -9.37
CA PRO A 185 11.35 -6.77 -10.19
C PRO A 185 10.40 -7.02 -11.37
N ARG A 186 10.95 -7.26 -12.56
CA ARG A 186 10.12 -7.61 -13.72
C ARG A 186 9.30 -8.86 -13.40
N PRO A 187 7.99 -8.88 -13.74
CA PRO A 187 7.21 -10.10 -13.61
C PRO A 187 7.87 -11.19 -14.45
N VAL A 188 8.27 -12.28 -13.81
CA VAL A 188 8.78 -13.46 -14.51
C VAL A 188 7.61 -14.05 -15.27
N VAL A 189 7.53 -13.75 -16.57
CA VAL A 189 6.63 -14.45 -17.48
C VAL A 189 7.08 -15.91 -17.45
N LYS A 190 6.28 -16.78 -16.81
CA LYS A 190 6.45 -18.22 -16.99
C LYS A 190 6.14 -18.50 -18.45
N SER A 191 7.17 -18.60 -19.28
CA SER A 191 7.06 -19.13 -20.63
C SER A 191 6.44 -20.52 -20.52
N ASN A 192 5.18 -20.67 -20.91
CA ASN A 192 4.62 -21.99 -21.14
C ASN A 192 5.52 -22.67 -22.18
N GLY A 193 6.01 -23.84 -21.81
CA GLY A 193 7.02 -24.58 -22.54
C GLY A 193 6.73 -24.68 -24.03
N ASP A 194 7.80 -24.44 -24.78
CA ASP A 194 8.08 -24.97 -26.10
C ASP A 194 7.40 -26.33 -26.33
N ILE A 195 6.33 -26.34 -27.14
CA ILE A 195 5.85 -27.54 -27.81
C ILE A 195 6.45 -27.47 -29.21
N SER A 196 7.72 -27.88 -29.33
CA SER A 196 8.30 -28.25 -30.62
C SER A 196 7.79 -29.64 -31.04
N PRO A 197 7.65 -29.88 -32.35
CA PRO A 197 6.77 -30.90 -32.90
C PRO A 197 7.35 -32.30 -32.72
N LYS A 198 6.48 -33.30 -32.52
CA LYS A 198 6.85 -34.69 -32.81
C LYS A 198 6.76 -34.89 -34.31
N ASP A 199 7.91 -35.20 -34.90
CA ASP A 199 8.05 -35.76 -36.24
C ASP A 199 7.11 -36.98 -36.42
N GLU A 200 6.31 -36.97 -37.48
CA GLU A 200 5.90 -38.16 -38.25
C GLU A 200 5.56 -37.78 -39.69
#